data_AF-A0ABD2KLW0-F1
#
_entry.id   AF-A0ABD2KLW0-F1
#
_cell.length_a   1.000
_cell.length_b   1.000
_cell.length_c   1.000
_cell.angle_alpha   90.00
_cell.angle_beta   90.00
_cell.angle_gamma   90.00
#
_symmetry.space_group_name_H-M   'P 1'
#
loop_
_entity.id
_entity.type
_entity.pdbx_description
1 polymer ?
#
loop_
_entity_poly.entity_id
_entity_poly.type
_entity_poly.pdbx_seq_one_letter_code
_entity_poly.pdbx_strand_id
1 'polypeptide(L)'
;MRNAKRESESAKKGEICESETRKRKRKPIPELPLLRKHGPSKPVETGKPVPIRWLSPETMRERTFTPKSDTWAYGVLCWEIFSNAQQPYQFMSNNDVAPMVLRGTRLRFPNVTPPPFAEFIRANVWTADDVRRYSMRDVLAWIEQHIDELIDDTTASRHDTTTATTTRNRGSRQGSRTGS
;
A
#
# COMPACT_ATOMS: atom_id res chain seq x y z
N MET A 1 22.95 25.50 70.14
CA MET A 1 21.78 25.70 69.25
C MET A 1 22.28 26.17 67.89
N ARG A 2 21.85 25.48 66.82
CA ARG A 2 21.75 25.96 65.42
C ARG A 2 23.08 25.95 64.64
N ASN A 3 23.28 24.96 63.77
CA ASN A 3 22.88 24.92 62.34
C ASN A 3 23.75 25.85 61.49
N ALA A 4 24.23 25.53 60.29
CA ALA A 4 24.38 24.33 59.45
C ALA A 4 25.01 24.87 58.15
N LYS A 5 25.61 23.98 57.34
CA LYS A 5 25.71 24.08 55.86
C LYS A 5 26.87 24.91 55.28
N ARG A 6 27.79 24.21 54.60
CA ARG A 6 28.20 24.39 53.18
C ARG A 6 29.35 23.42 52.90
N GLU A 7 29.04 22.36 52.15
CA GLU A 7 29.44 22.19 50.74
C GLU A 7 30.89 21.69 50.64
N SER A 8 31.00 20.36 50.64
CA SER A 8 32.20 19.63 50.25
C SER A 8 31.98 19.16 48.82
N GLU A 9 32.68 19.76 47.87
CA GLU A 9 32.72 19.26 46.50
C GLU A 9 34.08 19.63 45.89
N SER A 10 35.01 18.68 45.97
CA SER A 10 36.21 18.71 45.15
C SER A 10 36.66 17.29 44.83
N ALA A 11 36.52 16.98 43.54
CA ALA A 11 37.32 16.06 42.75
C ALA A 11 37.43 14.60 43.22
N LYS A 12 36.85 13.70 42.43
CA LYS A 12 37.62 12.55 41.92
C LYS A 12 37.11 12.15 40.53
N LYS A 13 38.06 12.21 39.60
CA LYS A 13 38.00 11.75 38.21
C LYS A 13 37.78 10.24 38.14
N GLY A 14 37.08 9.83 37.09
CA GLY A 14 37.52 8.75 36.22
C GLY A 14 36.98 7.37 36.53
N GLU A 15 35.85 7.04 35.91
CA GLU A 15 35.63 5.68 35.40
C GLU A 15 34.68 5.75 34.21
N ILE A 16 35.23 5.44 33.03
CA ILE A 16 34.47 5.21 31.80
C ILE A 16 33.95 3.78 31.93
N CYS A 17 32.64 3.62 32.14
CA CYS A 17 32.01 2.30 32.11
C CYS A 17 31.32 2.11 30.75
N GLU A 18 31.73 1.04 30.08
CA GLU A 18 31.33 0.63 28.75
C GLU A 18 29.81 0.39 28.63
N SER A 19 29.31 0.80 27.47
CA SER A 19 28.02 0.48 26.85
C SER A 19 27.22 -0.70 27.42
N GLU A 20 26.14 -0.41 28.13
CA GLU A 20 25.04 -1.37 28.29
C GLU A 20 24.22 -1.43 27.00
N THR A 21 24.57 -2.38 26.14
CA THR A 21 23.64 -2.92 25.14
C THR A 21 22.37 -3.41 25.83
N ARG A 22 21.34 -2.59 25.83
CA ARG A 22 19.99 -2.93 26.29
C ARG A 22 19.43 -4.00 25.37
N LYS A 23 19.72 -5.27 25.65
CA LYS A 23 19.10 -6.45 25.05
C LYS A 23 17.59 -6.30 25.24
N ARG A 24 16.90 -5.77 24.23
CA ARG A 24 15.43 -5.83 24.15
C ARG A 24 15.09 -7.31 24.06
N LYS A 25 14.77 -7.93 25.20
CA LYS A 25 14.19 -9.27 25.26
C LYS A 25 12.95 -9.25 24.39
N ARG A 26 13.04 -9.82 23.18
CA ARG A 26 11.87 -10.09 22.35
C ARG A 26 11.00 -11.03 23.16
N LYS A 27 9.84 -10.56 23.64
CA LYS A 27 8.88 -11.43 24.29
C LYS A 27 8.45 -12.47 23.25
N PRO A 28 8.47 -13.78 23.56
CA PRO A 28 7.97 -14.81 22.67
C PRO A 28 6.54 -14.46 22.27
N ILE A 29 6.24 -14.57 20.98
CA ILE A 29 4.88 -14.42 20.46
C ILE A 29 4.04 -15.48 21.18
N PRO A 30 2.99 -15.12 21.94
CA PRO A 30 2.12 -16.12 22.56
C PRO A 30 1.57 -17.00 21.45
N GLU A 31 1.72 -18.31 21.57
CA GLU A 31 1.15 -19.26 20.62
C GLU A 31 -0.35 -18.96 20.48
N LEU A 32 -0.74 -18.50 19.29
CA LEU A 32 -2.13 -18.21 18.98
C LEU A 32 -2.90 -19.52 19.08
N PRO A 33 -3.93 -19.61 19.94
CA PRO A 33 -4.79 -20.77 19.99
C PRO A 33 -5.34 -21.05 18.59
N LEU A 34 -5.05 -22.27 18.16
CA LEU A 34 -5.37 -22.87 16.88
C LEU A 34 -6.74 -22.44 16.34
N LEU A 35 -6.72 -22.00 15.08
CA LEU A 35 -7.82 -21.93 14.12
C LEU A 35 -9.18 -21.52 14.72
N ARG A 36 -9.52 -20.23 14.60
CA ARG A 36 -10.94 -19.82 14.62
C ARG A 36 -11.67 -20.67 13.59
N LYS A 37 -12.44 -21.64 14.07
CA LYS A 37 -13.47 -22.32 13.26
C LYS A 37 -14.31 -21.21 12.62
N HIS A 38 -14.67 -21.39 11.34
CA HIS A 38 -15.49 -20.46 10.57
C HIS A 38 -16.88 -20.33 11.23
N GLY A 39 -16.96 -19.50 12.26
CA GLY A 39 -18.20 -19.00 12.84
C GLY A 39 -18.49 -17.62 12.26
N PRO A 40 -19.77 -17.18 12.30
CA PRO A 40 -20.12 -15.85 11.83
C PRO A 40 -19.26 -14.82 12.56
N SER A 41 -18.54 -14.01 11.80
CA SER A 41 -17.75 -12.89 12.30
C SER A 41 -18.64 -11.99 13.13
N LYS A 42 -18.35 -11.88 14.43
CA LYS A 42 -19.12 -11.03 15.34
C LYS A 42 -19.02 -9.57 14.86
N PRO A 43 -20.14 -8.82 14.79
CA PRO A 43 -20.09 -7.38 14.56
C PRO A 43 -19.19 -6.73 15.60
N VAL A 44 -18.23 -5.93 15.15
CA VAL A 44 -17.28 -5.24 16.03
C VAL A 44 -17.97 -4.08 16.74
N GLU A 45 -17.55 -3.80 17.98
CA GLU A 45 -18.06 -2.71 18.83
C GLU A 45 -18.15 -1.37 18.09
N THR A 46 -19.34 -0.77 18.14
CA THR A 46 -19.64 0.55 17.59
C THR A 46 -18.94 1.64 18.42
N GLY A 47 -18.18 2.53 17.76
CA GLY A 47 -17.56 3.71 18.40
C GLY A 47 -16.03 3.80 18.29
N LYS A 48 -15.34 2.73 17.88
CA LYS A 48 -13.90 2.77 17.59
C LYS A 48 -13.63 3.33 16.18
N PRO A 49 -12.69 4.30 16.03
CA PRO A 49 -12.22 4.75 14.73
C PRO A 49 -11.60 3.58 13.96
N VAL A 50 -11.85 3.52 12.65
CA VAL A 50 -11.33 2.48 11.76
C VAL A 50 -10.67 3.11 10.53
N PRO A 51 -9.66 2.47 9.93
CA PRO A 51 -8.89 3.05 8.82
C PRO A 51 -9.66 2.91 7.49
N ILE A 52 -10.64 3.80 7.25
CA ILE A 52 -11.64 3.68 6.17
C ILE A 52 -11.04 3.37 4.78
N ARG A 53 -9.85 3.88 4.47
CA ARG A 53 -9.19 3.73 3.16
C ARG A 53 -8.68 2.32 2.87
N TRP A 54 -8.52 1.49 3.89
CA TRP A 54 -8.07 0.09 3.77
C TRP A 54 -9.22 -0.91 3.90
N LEU A 55 -10.43 -0.46 4.24
CA LEU A 55 -11.55 -1.35 4.49
C LEU A 55 -12.14 -1.89 3.19
N SER A 56 -12.58 -3.14 3.23
CA SER A 56 -13.32 -3.76 2.15
C SER A 56 -14.78 -3.27 2.10
N PRO A 57 -15.48 -3.44 0.97
CA PRO A 57 -16.87 -3.03 0.81
C PRO A 57 -17.84 -3.59 1.86
N GLU A 58 -17.67 -4.85 2.27
CA GLU A 58 -18.47 -5.47 3.32
C GLU A 58 -18.14 -4.91 4.71
N THR A 59 -16.86 -4.67 5.01
CA THR A 59 -16.46 -4.05 6.29
C THR A 59 -16.96 -2.60 6.40
N MET A 60 -16.99 -1.85 5.29
CA MET A 60 -17.56 -0.50 5.25
C MET A 60 -19.06 -0.48 5.55
N ARG A 61 -19.82 -1.47 5.08
CA ARG A 61 -21.28 -1.55 5.27
C ARG A 61 -21.67 -2.09 6.64
N GLU A 62 -21.05 -3.20 7.04
CA GLU A 62 -21.53 -4.04 8.14
C GLU A 62 -20.58 -4.06 9.34
N ARG A 63 -19.40 -3.42 9.23
CA ARG A 63 -18.32 -3.49 10.23
C ARG A 63 -17.89 -4.92 10.57
N THR A 64 -17.99 -5.79 9.57
CA THR A 64 -17.58 -7.19 9.65
C THR A 64 -16.14 -7.33 9.15
N PHE A 65 -15.27 -7.92 9.97
CA PHE A 65 -13.88 -8.19 9.62
C PHE A 65 -13.67 -9.69 9.45
N THR A 66 -13.12 -10.09 8.30
CA THR A 66 -12.92 -11.47 7.90
C THR A 66 -11.52 -11.63 7.28
N PRO A 67 -11.00 -12.86 7.16
CA PRO A 67 -9.76 -13.08 6.40
C PRO A 67 -9.82 -12.56 4.95
N LYS A 68 -11.02 -12.52 4.34
CA LYS A 68 -11.23 -11.95 3.00
C LYS A 68 -11.20 -10.42 3.03
N SER A 69 -11.66 -9.76 4.09
CA SER A 69 -11.47 -8.30 4.25
C SER A 69 -9.99 -7.95 4.45
N ASP A 70 -9.24 -8.81 5.14
CA ASP A 70 -7.78 -8.64 5.28
C ASP A 70 -7.07 -8.79 3.93
N THR A 71 -7.55 -9.69 3.07
CA THR A 71 -7.03 -9.85 1.71
C THR A 71 -7.23 -8.58 0.87
N TRP A 72 -8.37 -7.90 1.02
CA TRP A 72 -8.59 -6.59 0.39
C TRP A 72 -7.57 -5.55 0.88
N ALA A 73 -7.37 -5.46 2.20
CA ALA A 73 -6.42 -4.53 2.80
C ALA A 73 -4.98 -4.81 2.33
N TYR A 74 -4.63 -6.08 2.11
CA TYR A 74 -3.36 -6.47 1.47
C TYR A 74 -3.22 -5.88 0.06
N GLY A 75 -4.27 -5.88 -0.76
CA GLY A 75 -4.23 -5.22 -2.07
C GLY A 75 -3.95 -3.72 -1.98
N VAL A 76 -4.51 -3.03 -0.97
CA VAL A 76 -4.19 -1.61 -0.69
C VAL A 76 -2.74 -1.45 -0.27
N LEU A 77 -2.21 -2.34 0.58
CA LEU A 77 -0.79 -2.35 0.96
C LEU A 77 0.13 -2.54 -0.24
N CYS A 78 -0.20 -3.46 -1.16
CA CYS A 78 0.57 -3.64 -2.39
C CYS A 78 0.58 -2.36 -3.22
N TRP A 79 -0.56 -1.67 -3.33
CA TRP A 79 -0.60 -0.36 -3.98
C TRP A 79 0.32 0.65 -3.31
N GLU A 80 0.33 0.74 -1.98
CA GLU A 80 1.22 1.63 -1.23
C GLU A 80 2.71 1.35 -1.49
N ILE A 81 3.10 0.08 -1.60
CA ILE A 81 4.48 -0.31 -1.94
C ILE A 81 4.89 0.28 -3.29
N PHE A 82 4.06 0.08 -4.32
CA PHE A 82 4.37 0.56 -5.67
C PHE A 82 4.20 2.07 -5.84
N SER A 83 3.37 2.72 -5.01
CA SER A 83 3.12 4.16 -5.06
C SER A 83 4.05 4.97 -4.16
N ASN A 84 5.17 4.39 -3.71
CA ASN A 84 6.12 5.02 -2.79
C ASN A 84 5.44 5.57 -1.52
N ALA A 85 4.60 4.75 -0.89
CA ALA A 85 3.87 5.06 0.34
C ALA A 85 2.95 6.30 0.25
N GLN A 86 2.48 6.65 -0.96
CA GLN A 86 1.39 7.61 -1.11
C GLN A 86 0.14 7.18 -0.34
N GLN A 87 -0.69 8.15 0.03
CA GLN A 87 -1.94 7.86 0.72
C GLN A 87 -2.98 7.28 -0.25
N PRO A 88 -3.62 6.14 0.07
CA PRO A 88 -4.69 5.60 -0.74
C PRO A 88 -5.85 6.59 -0.88
N TYR A 89 -6.32 6.83 -2.10
CA TYR A 89 -7.38 7.80 -2.39
C TYR A 89 -7.05 9.24 -1.92
N GLN A 90 -5.79 9.68 -1.99
CA GLN A 90 -5.32 10.98 -1.46
C GLN A 90 -6.15 12.21 -1.87
N PHE A 91 -6.83 12.16 -3.02
CA PHE A 91 -7.67 13.25 -3.53
C PHE A 91 -9.12 13.21 -3.03
N MET A 92 -9.45 12.34 -2.08
CA MET A 92 -10.79 12.16 -1.51
C MET A 92 -10.76 12.39 0.00
N SER A 93 -11.83 12.93 0.58
CA SER A 93 -11.99 12.96 2.04
C SER A 93 -12.34 11.57 2.58
N ASN A 94 -12.13 11.34 3.89
CA ASN A 94 -12.50 10.05 4.50
C ASN A 94 -14.01 9.74 4.36
N ASN A 95 -14.86 10.77 4.27
CA ASN A 95 -16.30 10.61 4.09
C ASN A 95 -16.67 10.18 2.66
N ASP A 96 -15.85 10.53 1.67
CA ASP A 96 -16.11 10.23 0.25
C ASP A 96 -15.55 8.87 -0.18
N VAL A 97 -14.52 8.37 0.51
CA VAL A 97 -13.86 7.11 0.15
C VAL A 97 -14.84 5.93 0.19
N ALA A 98 -15.60 5.79 1.29
CA ALA A 98 -16.54 4.68 1.44
C ALA A 98 -17.59 4.62 0.32
N PRO A 99 -18.38 5.69 0.02
CA PRO A 99 -19.36 5.64 -1.05
C PRO A 99 -18.73 5.39 -2.42
N MET A 100 -17.53 5.90 -2.70
CA MET A 100 -16.84 5.67 -3.97
C MET A 100 -16.39 4.21 -4.14
N VAL A 101 -15.82 3.62 -3.10
CA VAL A 101 -15.41 2.21 -3.09
C VAL A 101 -16.63 1.29 -3.23
N LEU A 102 -17.72 1.59 -2.54
CA LEU A 102 -18.98 0.85 -2.65
C LEU A 102 -19.60 0.93 -4.06
N ARG A 103 -19.37 2.02 -4.79
CA ARG A 103 -19.77 2.17 -6.21
C ARG A 103 -18.86 1.45 -7.21
N GLY A 104 -17.82 0.78 -6.74
CA GLY A 104 -16.89 0.03 -7.60
C GLY A 104 -15.60 0.76 -7.96
N THR A 105 -15.37 1.97 -7.42
CA THR A 105 -14.10 2.68 -7.63
C THR A 105 -12.97 1.91 -6.96
N ARG A 106 -11.83 1.76 -7.65
CA ARG A 106 -10.62 1.11 -7.15
C ARG A 106 -9.41 2.02 -7.37
N LEU A 107 -8.35 1.78 -6.60
CA LEU A 107 -7.06 2.44 -6.82
C LEU A 107 -6.49 2.03 -8.18
N ARG A 108 -5.79 2.97 -8.82
CA ARG A 108 -5.01 2.70 -10.02
C ARG A 108 -3.56 2.48 -9.63
N PHE A 109 -3.00 1.33 -9.97
CA PHE A 109 -1.57 1.07 -9.79
C PHE A 109 -0.72 2.03 -10.66
N PRO A 110 0.43 2.49 -10.15
CA PRO A 110 1.42 3.21 -10.95
C PRO A 110 1.93 2.38 -12.13
N ASN A 111 2.47 3.04 -13.15
CA ASN A 111 3.00 2.37 -14.35
C ASN A 111 4.24 1.49 -14.06
N VAL A 112 4.90 1.70 -12.92
CA VAL A 112 6.05 0.89 -12.48
C VAL A 112 5.65 -0.48 -11.92
N THR A 113 4.36 -0.69 -11.63
CA THR A 113 3.87 -1.99 -11.18
C THR A 113 3.82 -2.96 -12.37
N PRO A 114 4.37 -4.18 -12.24
CA PRO A 114 4.22 -5.20 -13.28
C PRO A 114 2.75 -5.37 -13.68
N PRO A 115 2.39 -5.23 -14.98
CA PRO A 115 1.00 -5.28 -15.42
C PRO A 115 0.25 -6.55 -14.99
N PRO A 116 0.84 -7.77 -15.07
CA PRO A 116 0.16 -8.99 -14.62
C PRO A 116 -0.25 -8.93 -13.14
N PHE A 117 0.62 -8.37 -12.29
CA PHE A 117 0.33 -8.21 -10.85
C PHE A 117 -0.80 -7.21 -10.61
N ALA A 118 -0.76 -6.04 -11.26
CA ALA A 118 -1.78 -5.02 -11.12
C ALA A 118 -3.16 -5.52 -11.58
N GLU A 119 -3.20 -6.29 -12.67
CA GLU A 119 -4.41 -6.93 -13.18
C GLU A 119 -4.93 -8.01 -12.23
N PHE A 120 -4.05 -8.87 -11.71
CA PHE A 120 -4.39 -9.88 -10.74
C PHE A 120 -5.06 -9.29 -9.49
N ILE A 121 -4.45 -8.26 -8.87
CA ILE A 121 -5.02 -7.60 -7.69
C ILE A 121 -6.40 -7.03 -8.01
N ARG A 122 -6.55 -6.36 -9.16
CA ARG A 122 -7.83 -5.74 -9.56
C ARG A 122 -8.94 -6.78 -9.77
N ALA A 123 -8.63 -7.89 -10.42
CA ALA A 123 -9.60 -8.91 -10.81
C ALA A 123 -9.98 -9.86 -9.66
N ASN A 124 -9.04 -10.15 -8.75
CA ASN A 124 -9.17 -11.23 -7.78
C ASN A 124 -9.21 -10.75 -6.31
N VAL A 125 -8.49 -9.67 -5.98
CA VAL A 125 -8.38 -9.14 -4.60
C VAL A 125 -9.36 -8.00 -4.36
N TRP A 126 -9.53 -7.10 -5.33
CA TRP A 126 -10.45 -5.96 -5.23
C TRP A 126 -11.87 -6.25 -5.74
N THR A 127 -12.27 -7.52 -5.66
CA THR A 127 -13.63 -7.99 -5.92
C THR A 127 -14.58 -7.53 -4.81
N ALA A 128 -15.74 -6.99 -5.21
CA ALA A 128 -16.74 -6.47 -4.28
C ALA A 128 -17.43 -7.60 -3.47
N ASP A 129 -17.67 -8.73 -4.11
CA ASP A 129 -18.17 -9.97 -3.51
C ASP A 129 -17.04 -10.68 -2.77
N ASP A 130 -17.18 -10.85 -1.46
CA ASP A 130 -16.17 -11.44 -0.58
C ASP A 130 -16.03 -12.96 -0.77
N VAL A 131 -17.10 -13.64 -1.21
CA VAL A 131 -17.10 -15.07 -1.54
C VAL A 131 -16.22 -15.32 -2.75
N ARG A 132 -16.31 -14.45 -3.76
CA ARG A 132 -15.52 -14.53 -5.00
C ARG A 132 -14.10 -13.97 -4.88
N ARG A 133 -13.85 -13.13 -3.87
CA ARG A 133 -12.53 -12.57 -3.62
C ARG A 133 -11.55 -13.70 -3.31
N TYR A 134 -10.33 -13.64 -3.82
CA TYR A 134 -9.30 -14.63 -3.50
C TYR A 134 -8.97 -14.59 -2.00
N SER A 135 -8.61 -15.73 -1.43
CA SER A 135 -8.02 -15.78 -0.09
C SER A 135 -6.53 -15.45 -0.15
N MET A 136 -5.92 -15.12 1.00
CA MET A 136 -4.46 -14.95 1.06
C MET A 136 -3.69 -16.18 0.58
N ARG A 137 -4.24 -17.39 0.73
CA ARG A 137 -3.63 -18.61 0.19
C ARG A 137 -3.62 -18.60 -1.33
N ASP A 138 -4.72 -18.20 -1.96
CA ASP A 138 -4.83 -18.13 -3.42
C ASP A 138 -3.93 -17.03 -3.99
N VAL A 139 -3.81 -15.90 -3.27
CA VAL A 139 -2.88 -14.82 -3.59
C VAL A 139 -1.44 -15.30 -3.53
N LEU A 140 -1.05 -16.00 -2.46
CA LEU A 140 0.30 -16.55 -2.33
C LEU A 140 0.62 -17.54 -3.46
N ALA A 141 -0.28 -18.49 -3.72
CA ALA A 141 -0.10 -19.48 -4.78
C ALA A 141 0.07 -18.83 -6.15
N TRP A 142 -0.71 -17.78 -6.44
CA TRP A 142 -0.55 -17.03 -7.69
C TRP A 142 0.81 -16.32 -7.75
N ILE A 143 1.24 -15.66 -6.67
CA ILE A 143 2.55 -14.98 -6.63
C ILE A 143 3.68 -15.99 -6.82
N GLU A 144 3.67 -17.12 -6.13
CA GLU A 144 4.69 -18.17 -6.25
C GLU A 144 4.80 -18.70 -7.68
N GLN A 145 3.68 -18.83 -8.38
CA GLN A 145 3.64 -19.30 -9.77
C GLN A 145 4.19 -18.27 -10.78
N HIS A 146 4.12 -16.96 -10.47
CA HIS A 146 4.46 -15.89 -11.41
C HIS A 146 5.67 -15.05 -10.95
N ILE A 147 6.36 -15.44 -9.88
CA ILE A 147 7.40 -14.61 -9.28
C ILE A 147 8.56 -14.33 -10.24
N ASP A 148 8.93 -15.30 -11.07
CA ASP A 148 10.02 -15.16 -12.04
C ASP A 148 9.67 -14.12 -13.12
N GLU A 149 8.44 -14.18 -13.66
CA GLU A 149 7.94 -13.20 -14.63
C GLU A 149 7.90 -11.78 -14.05
N LEU A 150 7.53 -11.65 -12.78
CA LEU A 150 7.45 -10.35 -12.11
C LEU A 150 8.81 -9.71 -11.84
N ILE A 151 9.90 -10.48 -11.85
CA ILE A 151 11.26 -9.99 -11.58
C ILE A 151 11.99 -9.58 -12.87
N ASP A 152 11.70 -10.24 -14.00
CA ASP A 152 12.47 -10.10 -15.23
C ASP A 152 12.32 -8.74 -15.95
N ASP A 153 11.26 -7.97 -15.67
CA ASP A 153 11.01 -6.67 -16.30
C ASP A 153 11.91 -5.51 -15.82
N THR A 154 12.76 -5.73 -14.81
CA THR A 154 13.71 -4.70 -14.33
C THR A 154 14.79 -4.35 -15.38
N THR A 155 14.91 -5.11 -16.48
CA THR A 155 15.93 -4.87 -17.52
C THR A 155 15.41 -4.29 -18.85
N ALA A 156 14.09 -4.12 -19.04
CA ALA A 156 13.51 -3.76 -20.34
C ALA A 156 13.21 -2.27 -20.56
N SER A 157 13.73 -1.34 -19.75
CA SER A 157 13.68 0.11 -20.04
C SER A 157 15.04 0.66 -20.45
N ARG A 158 15.62 0.10 -21.51
CA ARG A 158 16.66 0.73 -22.34
C ARG A 158 16.36 0.48 -23.82
N HIS A 159 15.20 0.93 -24.28
CA HIS A 159 15.03 1.24 -25.69
C HIS A 159 14.85 2.74 -25.83
N ASP A 160 15.99 3.41 -26.05
CA ASP A 160 16.03 4.64 -26.82
C ASP A 160 15.18 4.46 -28.07
N THR A 161 14.24 5.37 -28.30
CA THR A 161 13.80 5.65 -29.66
C THR A 161 14.04 7.13 -29.92
N THR A 162 15.29 7.43 -30.25
CA THR A 162 15.61 8.54 -31.13
C THR A 162 14.89 8.26 -32.45
N THR A 163 13.78 8.95 -32.72
CA THR A 163 13.30 9.14 -34.09
C THR A 163 13.22 10.63 -34.36
N ALA A 164 14.20 11.09 -35.13
CA ALA A 164 14.24 12.41 -35.72
C ALA A 164 12.95 12.70 -36.50
N THR A 165 12.25 13.79 -36.16
CA THR A 165 11.18 14.32 -37.00
C THR A 165 11.81 15.34 -37.95
N THR A 166 12.09 14.89 -39.18
CA THR A 166 12.39 15.76 -40.32
C THR A 166 11.14 16.53 -40.71
N THR A 167 11.07 17.80 -40.33
CA THR A 167 10.08 18.76 -40.85
C THR A 167 10.39 19.09 -42.31
N ARG A 168 9.73 18.41 -43.25
CA ARG A 168 9.67 18.83 -44.67
C ARG A 168 8.32 19.50 -44.90
N ASN A 169 8.30 20.82 -44.78
CA ASN A 169 7.10 21.61 -45.07
C ASN A 169 6.92 21.74 -46.60
N ARG A 170 5.91 21.05 -47.15
CA ARG A 170 5.41 21.20 -48.52
C ARG A 170 4.36 22.31 -48.53
N GLY A 171 4.76 23.52 -48.90
CA GLY A 171 3.84 24.61 -49.26
C GLY A 171 3.44 24.52 -50.72
N SER A 172 2.25 23.98 -51.00
CA SER A 172 1.57 24.12 -52.29
C SER A 172 0.61 25.31 -52.20
N ARG A 173 0.69 26.28 -53.11
CA ARG A 173 -0.48 27.10 -53.45
C ARG A 173 -0.40 27.63 -54.88
N GLN A 174 -1.35 27.16 -55.65
CA GLN A 174 -1.61 27.43 -57.05
C GLN A 174 -1.97 28.90 -57.28
N GLY A 175 -1.67 29.36 -58.50
CA GLY A 175 -2.04 30.67 -59.00
C GLY A 175 -3.53 30.79 -59.32
N SER A 176 -3.99 32.03 -59.34
CA SER A 176 -5.28 32.44 -59.87
C SER A 176 -5.07 33.67 -60.76
N ARG A 177 -5.31 33.47 -62.06
CA ARG A 177 -5.47 34.49 -63.10
C ARG A 177 -6.83 35.18 -62.94
N THR A 178 -6.84 36.51 -62.92
CA THR A 178 -7.87 37.45 -63.42
C THR A 178 -7.12 38.80 -63.51
N GLY A 179 -7.02 39.55 -64.61
CA GLY A 179 -8.01 39.87 -65.63
C GLY A 179 -8.37 41.35 -65.48
N SER A 180 -7.64 42.24 -66.17
CA SER A 180 -8.16 43.40 -66.91
C SER A 180 -7.03 44.14 -67.63
#